data_AF-A0A382LD19-F1
#
_entry.id   AF-A0A382LD19-F1
#
_cell.length_a   1.000
_cell.length_b   1.000
_cell.length_c   1.000
_cell.angle_alpha   90.00
_cell.angle_beta   90.00
_cell.angle_gamma   90.00
#
_symmetry.space_group_name_H-M   'P 1'
#
loop_
_entity.id
_entity.type
_entity.pdbx_description
1 polymer ?
#
loop_
_entity_poly.entity_id
_entity_poly.type
_entity_poly.pdbx_seq_one_letter_code
_entity_poly.pdbx_strand_id
1 'polypeptide(L)'
;MEQSADELNTADGLLGDGDLGVTMIRGFRQILADLETLPEDIGMAFFQCAKDFTKSSGSSYGTLLATGMMAIAKVKKGQTGIELEEVSGLFDIALEAMQKRGKASLGDKTVLDVIAAVRDASKNQAEGQGLLDSINQAINDTMDQFRNRQS
;
A
#
# COMPACT_ATOMS: atom_id res chain seq x y z
N MET A 1 9.17 -6.41 -6.40
CA MET A 1 7.98 -7.26 -6.52
C MET A 1 8.27 -8.63 -7.13
N GLU A 2 9.03 -8.72 -8.23
CA GLU A 2 9.28 -10.04 -8.84
C GLU A 2 10.01 -11.02 -7.91
N GLN A 3 10.97 -10.54 -7.12
CA GLN A 3 11.74 -11.37 -6.17
C GLN A 3 10.89 -11.94 -5.02
N SER A 4 9.80 -11.28 -4.65
CA SER A 4 8.96 -11.67 -3.50
C SER A 4 7.66 -12.35 -3.93
N ALA A 5 7.43 -12.54 -5.24
CA ALA A 5 6.14 -13.02 -5.74
C ALA A 5 5.83 -14.45 -5.28
N ASP A 6 6.82 -15.33 -5.28
CA ASP A 6 6.64 -16.72 -4.82
C ASP A 6 6.36 -16.78 -3.32
N GLU A 7 7.03 -15.94 -2.52
CA GLU A 7 6.77 -15.81 -1.09
C GLU A 7 5.35 -15.29 -0.82
N LEU A 8 4.91 -14.27 -1.58
CA LEU A 8 3.57 -13.71 -1.48
C LEU A 8 2.50 -14.74 -1.86
N ASN A 9 2.69 -15.47 -2.96
CA ASN A 9 1.77 -16.54 -3.38
C ASN A 9 1.72 -17.67 -2.33
N THR A 10 2.87 -18.03 -1.75
CA THR A 10 2.93 -19.07 -0.72
C THR A 10 2.18 -18.63 0.54
N ALA A 11 2.42 -17.41 1.02
CA ALA A 11 1.75 -16.87 2.20
C ALA A 11 0.24 -16.72 1.98
N ASP A 12 -0.16 -16.22 0.81
CA ASP A 12 -1.56 -16.06 0.43
C ASP A 12 -2.26 -17.42 0.27
N GLY A 13 -1.60 -18.42 -0.32
CA GLY A 13 -2.15 -19.77 -0.47
C GLY A 13 -2.39 -20.52 0.85
N LEU A 14 -1.86 -20.05 1.98
CA LEU A 14 -2.20 -20.60 3.29
C LEU A 14 -3.62 -20.25 3.75
N LEU A 15 -4.17 -19.12 3.29
CA LEU A 15 -5.45 -18.57 3.75
C LEU A 15 -6.41 -18.16 2.60
N GLY A 16 -5.92 -18.14 1.37
CA GLY A 16 -6.58 -17.62 0.17
C GLY A 16 -6.30 -18.49 -1.06
N ASP A 17 -6.25 -17.87 -2.24
CA ASP A 17 -6.10 -18.57 -3.53
C ASP A 17 -4.65 -18.61 -4.05
N GLY A 18 -3.73 -17.92 -3.38
CA GLY A 18 -2.30 -17.98 -3.68
C GLY A 18 -1.91 -17.16 -4.90
N ASP A 19 -2.67 -16.12 -5.23
CA ASP A 19 -2.49 -15.30 -6.42
C ASP A 19 -1.87 -13.91 -6.15
N LEU A 20 -1.66 -13.57 -4.87
CA LEU A 20 -1.23 -12.23 -4.47
C LEU A 20 0.06 -11.76 -5.15
N GLY A 21 1.06 -12.62 -5.29
CA GLY A 21 2.30 -12.33 -6.01
C GLY A 21 2.06 -12.05 -7.49
N VAL A 22 1.15 -12.79 -8.14
CA VAL A 22 0.74 -12.54 -9.53
C VAL A 22 0.02 -11.19 -9.65
N THR A 23 -0.91 -10.91 -8.73
CA THR A 23 -1.60 -9.61 -8.62
C THR A 23 -0.58 -8.48 -8.55
N MET A 24 0.42 -8.60 -7.67
CA MET A 24 1.41 -7.56 -7.46
C MET A 24 2.37 -7.37 -8.64
N ILE A 25 2.83 -8.46 -9.25
CA ILE A 25 3.68 -8.37 -10.46
C ILE A 25 2.94 -7.63 -11.57
N ARG A 26 1.67 -7.97 -11.83
CA ARG A 26 0.89 -7.37 -12.92
C ARG A 26 0.68 -5.87 -12.70
N GLY A 27 0.28 -5.46 -11.49
CA GLY A 27 0.09 -4.07 -11.14
C GLY A 27 1.36 -3.23 -11.28
N PHE A 28 2.45 -3.68 -10.67
CA PHE A 28 3.71 -2.94 -10.72
C PHE A 28 4.37 -2.94 -12.10
N ARG A 29 4.24 -4.01 -12.90
CA ARG A 29 4.72 -3.99 -14.29
C ARG A 29 4.01 -2.93 -15.12
N GLN A 30 2.70 -2.75 -14.93
CA GLN A 30 1.96 -1.69 -15.62
C GLN A 30 2.43 -0.30 -15.18
N ILE A 31 2.62 -0.07 -13.87
CA ILE A 31 3.18 1.20 -13.37
C ILE A 31 4.56 1.46 -13.95
N LEU A 32 5.44 0.46 -14.00
CA LEU A 32 6.78 0.59 -14.56
C LEU A 32 6.75 0.93 -16.05
N ALA A 33 5.80 0.38 -16.81
CA ALA A 33 5.63 0.71 -18.21
C ALA A 33 5.17 2.17 -18.42
N ASP A 34 4.42 2.72 -17.46
CA ASP A 34 3.89 4.08 -17.52
C ASP A 34 4.77 5.10 -16.76
N LEU A 35 5.88 4.66 -16.15
CA LEU A 35 6.71 5.46 -15.22
C LEU A 35 7.18 6.78 -15.82
N GLU A 36 7.70 6.77 -17.04
CA GLU A 36 8.19 7.97 -17.74
C GLU A 36 7.06 8.92 -18.16
N THR A 37 5.81 8.45 -18.13
CA THR A 37 4.62 9.21 -18.52
C THR A 37 3.77 9.63 -17.33
N LEU A 38 4.19 9.32 -16.09
CA LEU A 38 3.49 9.75 -14.90
C LEU A 38 3.50 11.29 -14.81
N PRO A 39 2.35 11.93 -14.53
CA PRO A 39 2.29 13.37 -14.34
C PRO A 39 3.16 13.86 -13.18
N GLU A 40 3.70 15.07 -13.26
CA GLU A 40 4.36 15.74 -12.12
C GLU A 40 3.38 16.01 -10.95
N ASP A 41 2.09 16.18 -11.27
CA ASP A 41 1.03 16.25 -10.28
C ASP A 41 0.91 14.90 -9.56
N ILE A 42 1.33 14.88 -8.30
CA ILE A 42 1.34 13.71 -7.41
C ILE A 42 -0.05 13.09 -7.33
N GLY A 43 -1.10 13.90 -7.23
CA GLY A 43 -2.47 13.39 -7.21
C GLY A 43 -2.83 12.63 -8.49
N MET A 44 -2.45 13.18 -9.64
CA MET A 44 -2.65 12.54 -10.95
C MET A 44 -1.75 11.32 -11.15
N ALA A 45 -0.52 11.32 -10.62
CA ALA A 45 0.36 10.15 -10.62
C ALA A 45 -0.23 9.00 -9.81
N PHE A 46 -0.67 9.24 -8.56
CA PHE A 46 -1.37 8.23 -7.75
C PHE A 46 -2.66 7.74 -8.42
N PHE A 47 -3.40 8.64 -9.08
CA PHE A 47 -4.59 8.26 -9.84
C PHE A 47 -4.26 7.32 -11.00
N GLN A 48 -3.17 7.57 -11.73
CA GLN A 48 -2.73 6.69 -12.80
C GLN A 48 -2.30 5.33 -12.26
N CYS A 49 -1.47 5.28 -11.20
CA CYS A 49 -1.08 4.04 -10.55
C CYS A 49 -2.28 3.20 -10.06
N ALA A 50 -3.30 3.86 -9.51
CA ALA A 50 -4.54 3.20 -9.09
C ALA A 50 -5.30 2.56 -10.27
N LYS A 51 -5.36 3.26 -11.41
CA LYS A 51 -5.95 2.73 -12.65
C LYS A 51 -5.17 1.54 -13.17
N ASP A 52 -3.84 1.57 -13.08
CA ASP A 52 -2.97 0.51 -13.58
C ASP A 52 -3.19 -0.78 -12.79
N PHE A 53 -3.28 -0.68 -11.46
CA PHE A 53 -3.68 -1.81 -10.61
C PHE A 53 -5.09 -2.33 -10.92
N THR A 54 -6.06 -1.43 -11.08
CA THR A 54 -7.46 -1.82 -11.35
C THR A 54 -7.61 -2.52 -12.70
N LYS A 55 -6.82 -2.12 -13.72
CA LYS A 55 -6.83 -2.74 -15.05
C LYS A 55 -6.10 -4.08 -15.09
N SER A 56 -5.03 -4.22 -14.32
CA SER A 56 -4.11 -5.35 -14.41
C SER A 56 -4.46 -6.50 -13.46
N SER A 57 -5.25 -6.24 -12.40
CA SER A 57 -5.74 -7.28 -11.49
C SER A 57 -7.18 -7.02 -11.05
N GLY A 58 -8.00 -8.07 -11.14
CA GLY A 58 -9.36 -8.09 -10.59
C GLY A 58 -9.43 -8.57 -9.14
N SER A 59 -8.30 -8.71 -8.45
CA SER A 59 -8.28 -9.25 -7.09
C SER A 59 -8.83 -8.25 -6.06
N SER A 60 -9.30 -8.80 -4.94
CA SER A 60 -9.75 -8.03 -3.78
C SER A 60 -8.63 -7.14 -3.26
N TYR A 61 -7.41 -7.67 -3.18
CA TYR A 61 -6.22 -6.91 -2.76
C TYR A 61 -5.88 -5.77 -3.72
N GLY A 62 -5.85 -6.04 -5.04
CA GLY A 62 -5.59 -5.01 -6.05
C GLY A 62 -6.61 -3.87 -5.98
N THR A 63 -7.88 -4.21 -5.80
CA THR A 63 -8.97 -3.23 -5.59
C THR A 63 -8.79 -2.42 -4.31
N LEU A 64 -8.33 -3.05 -3.23
CA LEU A 64 -8.08 -2.40 -1.95
C LEU A 64 -6.91 -1.41 -2.06
N LEU A 65 -5.78 -1.83 -2.64
CA LEU A 65 -4.62 -0.98 -2.86
C LEU A 65 -4.95 0.20 -3.78
N ALA A 66 -5.66 -0.04 -4.89
CA ALA A 66 -6.15 1.02 -5.77
C ALA A 66 -7.06 2.00 -5.02
N THR A 67 -7.91 1.53 -4.11
CA THR A 67 -8.77 2.39 -3.30
C THR A 67 -7.94 3.33 -2.41
N GLY A 68 -6.90 2.84 -1.75
CA GLY A 68 -5.98 3.67 -0.96
C GLY A 68 -5.26 4.71 -1.81
N MET A 69 -4.72 4.30 -2.96
CA MET A 69 -4.07 5.21 -3.92
C MET A 69 -5.04 6.30 -4.43
N MET A 70 -6.29 5.94 -4.75
CA MET A 70 -7.31 6.91 -5.17
C MET A 70 -7.68 7.91 -4.07
N ALA A 71 -7.61 7.52 -2.79
CA ALA A 71 -7.86 8.42 -1.68
C ALA A 71 -6.74 9.47 -1.56
N ILE A 72 -5.48 9.03 -1.64
CA ILE A 72 -4.30 9.91 -1.69
C ILE A 72 -4.38 10.84 -2.91
N ALA A 73 -4.70 10.29 -4.09
CA ALA A 73 -4.83 11.03 -5.34
C ALA A 73 -5.74 12.25 -5.21
N LYS A 74 -6.87 12.11 -4.50
CA LYS A 74 -7.84 13.19 -4.32
C LYS A 74 -7.29 14.35 -3.49
N VAL A 75 -6.54 14.06 -2.43
CA VAL A 75 -6.03 15.09 -1.52
C VAL A 75 -4.74 15.75 -2.04
N LYS A 76 -3.98 15.05 -2.89
CA LYS A 76 -2.75 15.55 -3.52
C LYS A 76 -2.91 16.10 -4.93
N LYS A 77 -4.14 16.22 -5.43
CA LYS A 77 -4.42 16.80 -6.74
C LYS A 77 -3.92 18.24 -6.81
N GLY A 78 -3.19 18.56 -7.87
CA GLY A 78 -2.59 19.87 -8.11
C GLY A 78 -1.26 20.10 -7.39
N GLN A 79 -0.75 19.11 -6.64
CA GLN A 79 0.49 19.24 -5.87
C GLN A 79 1.61 18.46 -6.56
N THR A 80 2.83 18.97 -6.52
CA THR A 80 4.02 18.35 -7.15
C THR A 80 5.00 17.76 -6.14
N GLY A 81 4.63 17.74 -4.86
CA GLY A 81 5.46 17.23 -3.76
C GLY A 81 4.65 16.70 -2.60
N ILE A 82 5.34 16.00 -1.71
CA ILE A 82 4.82 15.52 -0.43
C ILE A 82 5.85 15.93 0.62
N GLU A 83 5.42 16.74 1.59
CA GLU A 83 6.26 17.11 2.73
C GLU A 83 6.28 15.96 3.74
N LEU A 84 7.37 15.89 4.52
CA LEU A 84 7.61 14.78 5.44
C LEU A 84 6.48 14.64 6.48
N GLU A 85 5.97 15.76 6.97
CA GLU A 85 4.92 15.86 7.97
C GLU A 85 3.57 15.33 7.46
N GLU A 86 3.38 15.28 6.14
CA GLU A 86 2.13 14.84 5.52
C GLU A 86 2.04 13.32 5.39
N VAL A 87 3.17 12.61 5.42
CA VAL A 87 3.26 11.18 5.13
C VAL A 87 2.34 10.36 6.04
N SER A 88 2.38 10.62 7.35
CA SER A 88 1.50 9.94 8.30
C SER A 88 0.01 10.18 7.97
N GLY A 89 -0.36 11.42 7.63
CA GLY A 89 -1.73 11.75 7.23
C GLY A 89 -2.17 11.06 5.93
N LEU A 90 -1.26 10.88 4.97
CA LEU A 90 -1.56 10.15 3.73
C LEU A 90 -1.81 8.66 3.99
N PHE A 91 -1.05 8.03 4.87
CA PHE A 91 -1.32 6.64 5.28
C PHE A 91 -2.65 6.51 6.03
N ASP A 92 -3.01 7.49 6.87
CA ASP A 92 -4.30 7.52 7.56
C ASP A 92 -5.48 7.61 6.56
N ILE A 93 -5.37 8.49 5.57
CA ILE A 93 -6.36 8.64 4.47
C ILE A 93 -6.51 7.34 3.67
N ALA A 94 -5.38 6.69 3.33
CA ALA A 94 -5.41 5.42 2.63
C ALA A 94 -6.05 4.32 3.50
N LEU A 95 -5.66 4.22 4.78
CA LEU A 95 -6.16 3.25 5.74
C LEU A 95 -7.68 3.34 5.88
N GLU A 96 -8.22 4.54 6.10
CA GLU A 96 -9.66 4.75 6.24
C GLU A 96 -10.41 4.33 4.98
N ALA A 97 -9.89 4.69 3.80
CA ALA A 97 -10.52 4.35 2.53
C ALA A 97 -10.51 2.84 2.29
N MET A 98 -9.40 2.17 2.64
CA MET A 98 -9.26 0.73 2.55
C MET A 98 -10.18 0.01 3.55
N GLN A 99 -10.26 0.45 4.80
CA GLN A 99 -11.20 -0.09 5.80
C GLN A 99 -12.65 0.02 5.33
N LYS A 100 -13.06 1.20 4.83
CA LYS A 100 -14.42 1.41 4.30
C LYS A 100 -14.74 0.49 3.12
N ARG A 101 -13.75 0.19 2.28
CA ARG A 101 -13.90 -0.71 1.11
C ARG A 101 -13.91 -2.18 1.49
N GLY A 102 -12.93 -2.61 2.29
CA GLY A 102 -12.70 -4.01 2.64
C GLY A 102 -13.59 -4.52 3.77
N LYS A 103 -14.19 -3.62 4.56
CA LYS A 103 -14.99 -3.92 5.76
C LYS A 103 -14.23 -4.69 6.85
N ALA A 104 -12.90 -4.74 6.75
CA ALA A 104 -12.02 -5.33 7.75
C ALA A 104 -11.61 -4.28 8.79
N SER A 105 -11.36 -4.77 10.01
CA SER A 105 -10.92 -4.00 11.15
C SER A 105 -9.43 -4.25 11.43
N LEU A 106 -8.81 -3.38 12.22
CA LEU A 106 -7.48 -3.65 12.75
C LEU A 106 -7.54 -4.86 13.69
N GLY A 107 -6.59 -5.77 13.54
CA GLY A 107 -6.52 -7.04 14.24
C GLY A 107 -6.96 -8.23 13.38
N ASP A 108 -7.63 -8.01 12.25
CA ASP A 108 -8.15 -9.07 11.36
C ASP A 108 -7.04 -9.78 10.55
N LYS A 109 -5.77 -9.51 10.84
CA LYS A 109 -4.59 -10.08 10.16
C LYS A 109 -4.63 -9.76 8.67
N THR A 110 -4.72 -8.47 8.36
CA THR A 110 -4.76 -7.98 6.97
C THR A 110 -3.67 -6.94 6.72
N VAL A 111 -3.52 -6.51 5.46
CA VAL A 111 -2.63 -5.40 5.11
C VAL A 111 -2.95 -4.10 5.89
N LEU A 112 -4.19 -3.95 6.38
CA LEU A 112 -4.60 -2.78 7.15
C LEU A 112 -3.80 -2.62 8.44
N ASP A 113 -3.39 -3.73 9.08
CA ASP A 113 -2.57 -3.72 10.28
C ASP A 113 -1.19 -3.11 10.01
N VAL A 114 -0.59 -3.50 8.89
CA VAL A 114 0.70 -2.96 8.44
C VAL A 114 0.58 -1.48 8.11
N ILE A 115 -0.47 -1.07 7.38
CA ILE A 115 -0.68 0.34 7.04
C ILE A 115 -0.91 1.19 8.30
N ALA A 116 -1.63 0.67 9.31
CA ALA A 116 -1.81 1.36 10.58
C ALA A 116 -0.49 1.54 11.34
N ALA A 117 0.33 0.50 11.41
CA ALA A 117 1.66 0.58 12.04
C ALA A 117 2.58 1.57 11.32
N VAL A 118 2.58 1.55 9.98
CA VAL A 118 3.34 2.48 9.14
C VAL A 118 2.87 3.91 9.34
N ARG A 119 1.55 4.15 9.41
CA ARG A 119 0.95 5.45 9.72
C ARG A 119 1.47 5.99 11.05
N ASP A 120 1.50 5.16 12.09
CA ASP A 120 1.97 5.54 13.42
C ASP A 120 3.49 5.76 13.47
N ALA A 121 4.29 4.92 12.81
CA ALA A 121 5.73 5.07 12.71
C ALA A 121 6.17 6.30 11.90
N SER A 122 5.32 6.77 10.98
CA SER A 122 5.59 7.96 10.17
C SER A 122 5.39 9.28 10.92
N LYS A 123 4.91 9.26 12.16
CA LYS A 123 4.66 10.48 12.94
C LYS A 123 5.97 11.11 13.41
N ASN A 124 6.02 12.45 13.41
CA ASN A 124 7.09 13.26 14.00
C ASN A 124 8.51 12.93 13.51
N GLN A 125 8.65 12.45 12.27
CA GLN A 125 9.96 12.19 11.68
C GLN A 125 10.60 13.50 11.27
N ALA A 126 11.89 13.67 11.60
CA ALA A 126 12.63 14.90 11.32
C ALA A 126 13.37 14.84 9.97
N GLU A 127 13.67 13.64 9.48
CA GLU A 127 14.46 13.41 8.28
C GLU A 127 13.88 12.24 7.46
N GLY A 128 14.04 12.29 6.14
CA GLY A 128 13.54 11.25 5.24
C GLY A 128 14.13 9.87 5.53
N GLN A 129 15.41 9.78 5.91
CA GLN A 129 16.02 8.49 6.25
C GLN A 129 15.42 7.89 7.53
N GLY A 130 15.23 8.71 8.57
CA GLY A 130 14.59 8.28 9.82
C GLY A 130 13.15 7.81 9.61
N LEU A 131 12.42 8.45 8.68
CA LEU A 131 11.11 7.98 8.25
C LEU A 131 11.18 6.59 7.61
N LEU A 132 12.06 6.39 6.61
CA LEU A 132 12.19 5.09 5.93
C LEU A 132 12.57 3.97 6.90
N ASP A 133 13.50 4.23 7.81
CA ASP A 133 13.94 3.25 8.81
C ASP A 133 12.80 2.89 9.77
N SER A 134 12.04 3.89 10.23
CA SER A 134 10.88 3.69 11.11
C SER A 134 9.76 2.90 10.43
N ILE A 135 9.49 3.19 9.15
CA ILE A 135 8.51 2.44 8.34
C ILE A 135 8.95 0.97 8.19
N ASN A 136 10.21 0.73 7.82
CA ASN A 136 10.72 -0.62 7.63
C ASN A 136 10.66 -1.44 8.93
N GLN A 137 11.03 -0.83 10.05
CA GLN A 137 10.94 -1.47 11.36
C GLN A 137 9.48 -1.83 11.70
N ALA A 138 8.55 -0.89 11.51
CA ALA A 138 7.13 -1.11 11.79
C ALA A 138 6.52 -2.22 10.92
N ILE A 139 6.91 -2.31 9.66
CA ILE A 139 6.49 -3.40 8.76
C ILE A 139 6.97 -4.75 9.32
N ASN A 140 8.26 -4.86 9.64
CA ASN A 140 8.84 -6.11 10.14
C ASN A 140 8.21 -6.54 11.46
N ASP A 141 8.07 -5.61 12.42
CA ASP A 141 7.47 -5.89 13.73
C ASP A 141 6.02 -6.35 13.60
N THR A 142 5.24 -5.73 12.72
CA THR A 142 3.85 -6.12 12.46
C THR A 142 3.79 -7.50 11.82
N MET A 143 4.64 -7.77 10.82
CA MET A 143 4.69 -9.08 10.17
C MET A 143 5.06 -10.19 11.18
N ASP A 144 6.03 -9.95 12.06
CA ASP A 144 6.42 -10.91 13.11
C ASP A 144 5.31 -11.11 14.14
N GLN A 145 4.62 -10.03 14.55
CA GLN A 145 3.48 -10.10 15.47
C GLN A 145 2.35 -10.98 14.92
N PHE A 146 2.05 -10.88 13.62
CA PHE A 146 0.96 -11.62 13.00
C PHE A 146 1.35 -12.99 12.45
N ARG A 147 2.66 -13.29 12.29
CA ARG A 147 3.14 -14.55 11.70
C ARG A 147 2.52 -15.80 12.33
N ASN A 148 2.44 -15.85 13.66
CA ASN A 148 1.93 -17.01 14.41
C ASN A 148 0.50 -16.84 14.95
N ARG A 149 -0.16 -15.71 14.65
CA ARG A 149 -1.52 -15.45 15.13
C ARG A 149 -2.52 -16.21 14.27
N GLN A 150 -3.46 -16.92 14.88
CA GLN A 150 -4.63 -17.42 14.14
C GLN A 150 -5.49 -16.22 13.74
N SER A 151 -6.00 -16.27 12.50
CA SER A 151 -6.97 -15.32 11.94
C SER A 151 -8.28 -15.34 12.73
#